data_AF-A0A1G3QUD0-F1
#
_entry.id   AF-A0A1G3QUD0-F1
#
_cell.length_a   1.000
_cell.length_b   1.000
_cell.length_c   1.000
_cell.angle_alpha   90.00
_cell.angle_beta   90.00
_cell.angle_gamma   90.00
#
_symmetry.space_group_name_H-M   'P 1'
#
loop_
_entity.id
_entity.type
_entity.pdbx_description
1 polymer ?
#
loop_
_entity_poly.entity_id
_entity_poly.type
_entity_poly.pdbx_seq_one_letter_code
_entity_poly.pdbx_strand_id
1 'polypeptide(L)'
;MRCRLCALSALALLVAGGAAASHADPRQGPGREVSATPAEVKDTFFAYVVGILRENADADVDREFLRGILGEFRASVSLPFEQLATMTYRSGGREAAHELRLGFQGPMRVPIPFSLLGYHPGDLVSSAEVRFTGLRYGEVRLPSGALLSPVYTFSVNEGWVIIDVDTWLDVLLGDLVDDIAVSELVVFRWRREWRCLMVGTGRKGQLISGVLNFRTNGIAFPLPRELAGIGEFFRGAAGAAPRGARPPSLPPGPARGRLARCTSPSTPAS
;
A
#
# COMPACT_ATOMS: atom_id res chain seq x y z
N MET A 1 -32.62 3.16 84.71
CA MET A 1 -31.37 3.15 85.51
C MET A 1 -30.83 1.73 85.53
N ARG A 2 -29.48 1.55 85.44
CA ARG A 2 -28.70 0.30 85.15
C ARG A 2 -28.51 0.10 83.63
N CYS A 3 -27.41 0.46 82.95
CA CYS A 3 -25.95 0.52 83.19
C CYS A 3 -25.22 -0.82 82.86
N ARG A 4 -24.25 -0.71 81.92
CA ARG A 4 -23.07 -1.57 81.63
C ARG A 4 -23.32 -2.84 80.79
N LEU A 5 -22.41 -3.34 79.94
CA LEU A 5 -21.18 -2.90 79.24
C LEU A 5 -20.73 -4.17 78.45
N CYS A 6 -20.04 -4.02 77.32
CA CYS A 6 -19.16 -5.03 76.68
C CYS A 6 -19.85 -6.29 76.08
N ALA A 7 -19.41 -6.94 75.00
CA ALA A 7 -18.17 -6.85 74.24
C ALA A 7 -18.26 -7.76 72.98
N LEU A 8 -17.52 -7.38 71.94
CA LEU A 8 -16.70 -8.21 71.03
C LEU A 8 -17.36 -9.24 70.08
N SER A 9 -17.21 -8.94 68.77
CA SER A 9 -16.44 -9.73 67.77
C SER A 9 -17.15 -10.45 66.61
N ALA A 10 -16.46 -10.32 65.46
CA ALA A 10 -16.40 -11.14 64.23
C ALA A 10 -17.42 -10.80 63.11
N LEU A 11 -17.07 -10.02 62.08
CA LEU A 11 -16.14 -10.27 60.94
C LEU A 11 -16.67 -11.33 59.95
N ALA A 12 -17.15 -10.88 58.79
CA ALA A 12 -17.23 -11.71 57.58
C ALA A 12 -17.22 -10.84 56.29
N LEU A 13 -16.05 -10.84 55.66
CA LEU A 13 -15.72 -10.68 54.24
C LEU A 13 -16.66 -9.88 53.32
N LEU A 14 -16.25 -8.66 52.96
CA LEU A 14 -16.57 -8.07 51.66
C LEU A 14 -15.50 -8.53 50.65
N VAL A 15 -15.89 -9.41 49.73
CA VAL A 15 -15.10 -9.70 48.53
C VAL A 15 -15.14 -8.46 47.65
N ALA A 16 -14.00 -7.76 47.56
CA ALA A 16 -13.76 -6.76 46.53
C ALA A 16 -13.69 -7.46 45.17
N GLY A 17 -14.86 -7.64 44.55
CA GLY A 17 -14.98 -7.97 43.15
C GLY A 17 -14.49 -6.78 42.34
N GLY A 18 -13.18 -6.77 42.04
CA GLY A 18 -12.62 -5.92 41.02
C GLY A 18 -13.29 -6.26 39.71
N ALA A 19 -14.28 -5.47 39.32
CA ALA A 19 -14.72 -5.39 37.94
C ALA A 19 -13.55 -4.85 37.14
N ALA A 20 -12.69 -5.76 36.68
CA ALA A 20 -11.81 -5.48 35.56
C ALA A 20 -12.74 -5.07 34.42
N ALA A 21 -12.86 -3.77 34.19
CA ALA A 21 -13.41 -3.24 32.97
C ALA A 21 -12.57 -3.85 31.86
N SER A 22 -13.10 -4.90 31.23
CA SER A 22 -12.61 -5.44 29.98
C SER A 22 -12.51 -4.24 29.05
N HIS A 23 -11.30 -3.70 28.88
CA HIS A 23 -11.02 -2.78 27.80
C HIS A 23 -11.34 -3.58 26.56
N ALA A 24 -12.51 -3.34 25.98
CA ALA A 24 -12.84 -3.83 24.65
C ALA A 24 -11.72 -3.32 23.77
N ASP A 25 -10.86 -4.23 23.33
CA ASP A 25 -9.63 -3.90 22.61
C ASP A 25 -10.03 -3.08 21.38
N PRO A 26 -9.62 -1.80 21.28
CA PRO A 26 -10.17 -0.88 20.29
C PRO A 26 -9.67 -1.13 18.86
N ARG A 27 -8.96 -2.24 18.61
CA ARG A 27 -8.48 -2.65 17.28
C ARG A 27 -9.28 -3.84 16.78
N GLN A 28 -10.29 -3.55 15.96
CA GLN A 28 -11.18 -4.53 15.36
C GLN A 28 -10.96 -4.55 13.85
N GLY A 29 -10.63 -5.73 13.32
CA GLY A 29 -10.64 -6.02 11.91
C GLY A 29 -11.10 -7.45 11.66
N PRO A 30 -11.53 -7.78 10.43
CA PRO A 30 -11.80 -9.15 10.06
C PRO A 30 -10.55 -10.02 10.27
N GLY A 31 -10.74 -11.30 10.59
CA GLY A 31 -9.63 -12.24 10.71
C GLY A 31 -9.12 -12.69 9.34
N ARG A 32 -8.33 -13.76 9.33
CA ARG A 32 -7.73 -14.32 8.10
C ARG A 32 -8.79 -14.82 7.11
N GLU A 33 -10.00 -15.12 7.55
CA GLU A 33 -11.10 -15.65 6.76
C GLU A 33 -11.51 -14.75 5.58
N VAL A 34 -11.25 -13.44 5.64
CA VAL A 34 -11.56 -12.55 4.51
C VAL A 34 -10.49 -12.59 3.41
N SER A 35 -9.26 -13.01 3.74
CA SER A 35 -8.12 -12.94 2.83
C SER A 35 -8.38 -13.69 1.52
N ALA A 36 -7.92 -13.12 0.42
CA ALA A 36 -7.87 -13.83 -0.86
C ALA A 36 -6.99 -15.08 -0.75
N THR A 37 -7.27 -16.10 -1.57
CA THR A 37 -6.48 -17.33 -1.55
C THR A 37 -5.09 -17.10 -2.14
N PRO A 38 -4.06 -17.89 -1.76
CA PRO A 38 -2.72 -17.80 -2.37
C PRO A 38 -2.70 -18.03 -3.89
N ALA A 39 -3.72 -18.71 -4.43
CA ALA A 39 -3.89 -18.92 -5.87
C ALA A 39 -4.35 -17.63 -6.60
N GLU A 40 -4.99 -16.71 -5.89
CA GLU A 40 -5.47 -15.43 -6.41
C GLU A 40 -4.50 -14.29 -6.15
N VAL A 41 -3.92 -14.23 -4.94
CA VAL A 41 -2.97 -13.21 -4.50
C VAL A 41 -1.85 -13.89 -3.71
N LYS A 42 -0.63 -13.81 -4.23
CA LYS A 42 0.54 -14.51 -3.68
C LYS A 42 1.03 -13.90 -2.36
N ASP A 43 0.99 -12.58 -2.26
CA ASP A 43 1.42 -11.85 -1.07
C ASP A 43 0.31 -11.85 -0.02
N THR A 44 0.63 -12.27 1.21
CA THR A 44 -0.36 -12.42 2.28
C THR A 44 -0.94 -11.10 2.78
N PHE A 45 -0.18 -9.99 2.70
CA PHE A 45 -0.69 -8.65 3.04
C PHE A 45 -1.70 -8.20 2.01
N PHE A 46 -1.32 -8.24 0.73
CA PHE A 46 -2.22 -7.86 -0.36
C PHE A 46 -3.43 -8.78 -0.43
N ALA A 47 -3.29 -10.06 -0.09
CA ALA A 47 -4.42 -10.98 -0.01
C ALA A 47 -5.45 -10.54 1.05
N TYR A 48 -4.97 -10.11 2.23
CA TYR A 48 -5.82 -9.57 3.28
C TYR A 48 -6.49 -8.26 2.87
N VAL A 49 -5.74 -7.33 2.28
CA VAL A 49 -6.29 -6.05 1.75
C VAL A 49 -7.35 -6.31 0.68
N VAL A 50 -7.07 -7.15 -0.32
CA VAL A 50 -8.05 -7.52 -1.36
C VAL A 50 -9.29 -8.16 -0.75
N GLY A 51 -9.12 -8.98 0.28
CA GLY A 51 -10.21 -9.57 1.06
C GLY A 51 -11.13 -8.52 1.68
N ILE A 52 -10.55 -7.58 2.43
CA ILE A 52 -11.25 -6.43 3.03
C ILE A 52 -12.04 -5.67 1.96
N LEU A 53 -11.41 -5.35 0.83
CA LEU A 53 -12.06 -4.62 -0.26
C LEU A 53 -13.22 -5.40 -0.87
N ARG A 54 -13.05 -6.72 -1.08
CA ARG A 54 -14.07 -7.60 -1.65
C ARG A 54 -15.30 -7.67 -0.76
N GLU A 55 -15.09 -7.94 0.53
CA GLU A 55 -16.15 -8.05 1.54
C GLU A 55 -16.69 -6.69 1.96
N ASN A 56 -16.03 -5.60 1.56
CA ASN A 56 -16.37 -4.23 1.97
C ASN A 56 -16.42 -4.09 3.50
N ALA A 57 -15.50 -4.77 4.17
CA ALA A 57 -15.43 -4.85 5.63
C ALA A 57 -14.58 -3.71 6.19
N ASP A 58 -15.01 -3.07 7.26
CA ASP A 58 -14.15 -2.13 7.97
C ASP A 58 -12.99 -2.87 8.65
N ALA A 59 -11.83 -2.22 8.70
CA ALA A 59 -10.67 -2.76 9.39
C ALA A 59 -9.94 -1.64 10.13
N ASP A 60 -9.54 -1.91 11.38
CA ASP A 60 -8.62 -1.07 12.14
C ASP A 60 -7.64 -1.99 12.86
N VAL A 61 -6.50 -2.22 12.21
CA VAL A 61 -5.55 -3.26 12.58
C VAL A 61 -4.18 -2.66 12.76
N ASP A 62 -3.43 -3.21 13.71
CA ASP A 62 -2.03 -2.89 13.92
C ASP A 62 -1.13 -4.03 13.43
N ARG A 63 0.16 -3.86 13.68
CA ARG A 63 1.15 -4.90 13.44
C ARG A 63 0.90 -6.18 14.24
N GLU A 64 0.54 -6.09 15.51
CA GLU A 64 0.44 -7.27 16.38
C GLU A 64 -0.72 -8.16 15.95
N PHE A 65 -1.87 -7.57 15.65
CA PHE A 65 -3.02 -8.21 15.06
C PHE A 65 -2.68 -8.85 13.72
N LEU A 66 -2.08 -8.10 12.80
CA LEU A 66 -1.71 -8.62 11.47
C LEU A 66 -0.68 -9.76 11.57
N ARG A 67 0.27 -9.72 12.50
CA ARG A 67 1.18 -10.85 12.79
C ARG A 67 0.43 -12.07 13.32
N GLY A 68 -0.58 -11.86 14.15
CA GLY A 68 -1.40 -12.91 14.73
C GLY A 68 -2.19 -13.68 13.67
N ILE A 69 -2.83 -12.96 12.74
CA ILE A 69 -3.68 -13.59 11.71
C ILE A 69 -2.88 -14.03 10.48
N LEU A 70 -1.73 -13.41 10.20
CA LEU A 70 -0.89 -13.68 9.04
C LEU A 70 0.45 -14.30 9.43
N GLY A 71 0.42 -15.45 10.11
CA GLY A 71 1.63 -16.12 10.64
C GLY A 71 2.67 -16.54 9.58
N GLU A 72 2.31 -16.60 8.30
CA GLU A 72 3.18 -16.97 7.17
C GLU A 72 4.11 -15.85 6.69
N PHE A 73 3.98 -14.64 7.23
CA PHE A 73 4.79 -13.47 6.83
C PHE A 73 6.30 -13.61 6.99
N ARG A 74 6.77 -14.66 7.67
CA ARG A 74 8.19 -14.84 7.97
C ARG A 74 9.04 -15.27 6.77
N ALA A 75 8.45 -15.56 5.62
CA ALA A 75 9.20 -16.00 4.44
C ALA A 75 8.66 -15.39 3.14
N SER A 76 9.45 -14.50 2.54
CA SER A 76 9.61 -14.33 1.08
C SER A 76 8.92 -13.21 0.28
N VAL A 77 8.18 -12.23 0.83
CA VAL A 77 7.55 -11.18 -0.02
C VAL A 77 7.57 -9.77 0.64
N SER A 78 8.50 -8.90 0.23
CA SER A 78 8.43 -7.72 -0.70
C SER A 78 7.80 -6.42 -0.17
N LEU A 79 6.83 -6.45 0.74
CA LEU A 79 6.50 -5.26 1.55
C LEU A 79 6.96 -5.54 2.97
N PRO A 80 7.83 -4.69 3.56
CA PRO A 80 8.23 -4.89 4.94
C PRO A 80 7.08 -4.44 5.82
N PHE A 81 6.12 -5.34 5.96
CA PHE A 81 5.04 -5.27 6.93
C PHE A 81 5.57 -5.01 8.35
N GLU A 82 6.83 -5.38 8.61
CA GLU A 82 7.62 -4.99 9.77
C GLU A 82 7.77 -3.47 9.98
N GLN A 83 7.53 -2.64 8.96
CA GLN A 83 7.50 -1.18 9.07
C GLN A 83 6.08 -0.64 9.23
N LEU A 84 5.04 -1.41 8.85
CA LEU A 84 3.64 -1.05 9.05
C LEU A 84 3.34 -1.01 10.54
N ALA A 85 2.82 0.11 11.02
CA ALA A 85 2.38 0.30 12.39
C ALA A 85 0.87 0.08 12.50
N THR A 86 0.10 0.67 11.59
CA THR A 86 -1.36 0.59 11.55
C THR A 86 -1.88 0.56 10.12
N MET A 87 -3.02 -0.08 9.93
CA MET A 87 -3.84 0.02 8.73
C MET A 87 -5.29 0.20 9.15
N THR A 88 -5.91 1.27 8.66
CA THR A 88 -7.33 1.50 8.82
C THR A 88 -7.98 1.53 7.45
N TYR A 89 -9.06 0.78 7.27
CA TYR A 89 -9.93 0.88 6.12
C TYR A 89 -11.36 1.14 6.62
N ARG A 90 -11.97 2.21 6.12
CA ARG A 90 -13.37 2.55 6.38
C ARG A 90 -14.13 2.50 5.08
N SER A 91 -15.15 1.66 5.03
CA SER A 91 -16.04 1.60 3.89
C SER A 91 -17.01 2.78 3.91
N GLY A 92 -17.10 3.50 2.80
CA GLY A 92 -18.19 4.45 2.56
C GLY A 92 -19.52 3.79 2.17
N GLY A 93 -19.61 2.46 2.18
CA GLY A 93 -20.75 1.74 1.62
C GLY A 93 -20.76 1.78 0.09
N ARG A 94 -21.96 1.80 -0.52
CA ARG A 94 -22.12 1.76 -1.99
C ARG A 94 -21.94 3.12 -2.67
N GLU A 95 -22.20 4.21 -1.95
CA GLU A 95 -22.32 5.55 -2.54
C GLU A 95 -21.38 6.58 -1.90
N ALA A 96 -20.72 6.26 -0.78
CA ALA A 96 -19.74 7.17 -0.17
C ALA A 96 -18.31 6.70 -0.43
N ALA A 97 -17.38 7.65 -0.30
CA ALA A 97 -15.97 7.39 -0.48
C ALA A 97 -15.44 6.46 0.62
N HIS A 98 -14.57 5.54 0.22
CA HIS A 98 -13.81 4.71 1.14
C HIS A 98 -12.56 5.47 1.60
N GLU A 99 -12.12 5.24 2.84
CA GLU A 99 -10.85 5.75 3.33
C GLU A 99 -9.92 4.58 3.62
N LEU A 100 -8.69 4.65 3.10
CA LEU A 100 -7.60 3.75 3.47
C LEU A 100 -6.50 4.60 4.10
N ARG A 101 -6.04 4.23 5.29
CA ARG A 101 -4.93 4.86 5.98
C ARG A 101 -3.88 3.81 6.29
N LEU A 102 -2.65 4.11 5.89
CA LEU A 102 -1.48 3.31 6.21
C LEU A 102 -0.57 4.15 7.11
N GLY A 103 -0.33 3.67 8.33
CA GLY A 103 0.62 4.23 9.27
C GLY A 103 1.86 3.35 9.36
N PHE A 104 3.04 3.96 9.32
CA PHE A 104 4.35 3.32 9.42
C PHE A 104 5.09 3.82 10.66
N GLN A 105 6.09 3.09 11.14
CA GLN A 105 6.91 3.50 12.30
C GLN A 105 7.76 4.76 12.07
N GLY A 106 7.83 5.22 10.83
CA GLY A 106 8.54 6.38 10.34
C GLY A 106 8.39 6.43 8.82
N PRO A 107 9.06 7.36 8.12
CA PRO A 107 9.15 7.31 6.67
C PRO A 107 9.61 5.93 6.20
N MET A 108 8.87 5.34 5.28
CA MET A 108 9.12 3.99 4.79
C MET A 108 10.08 4.09 3.60
N ARG A 109 11.08 3.20 3.51
CA ARG A 109 11.92 2.99 2.33
C ARG A 109 12.19 1.50 2.18
N VAL A 110 11.80 0.94 1.04
CA VAL A 110 11.78 -0.51 0.82
C VAL A 110 12.13 -0.77 -0.64
N PRO A 111 12.84 -1.86 -0.97
CA PRO A 111 13.07 -2.20 -2.36
C PRO A 111 11.74 -2.37 -3.10
N ILE A 112 11.68 -1.90 -4.34
CA ILE A 112 10.49 -2.08 -5.19
C ILE A 112 10.15 -3.59 -5.29
N PRO A 113 8.88 -4.00 -5.08
CA PRO A 113 8.50 -5.38 -4.82
C PRO A 113 8.49 -6.31 -6.05
N PHE A 114 9.31 -6.03 -7.07
CA PHE A 114 9.57 -6.94 -8.19
C PHE A 114 11.05 -6.96 -8.54
N SER A 115 11.49 -8.06 -9.15
CA SER A 115 12.85 -8.20 -9.64
C SER A 115 12.91 -8.06 -11.16
N LEU A 116 13.84 -7.25 -11.62
CA LEU A 116 14.26 -7.18 -13.02
C LEU A 116 15.67 -7.77 -13.09
N LEU A 117 15.92 -8.78 -13.94
CA LEU A 117 17.26 -9.37 -14.09
C LEU A 117 17.94 -9.83 -12.76
N GLY A 118 17.16 -10.21 -11.75
CA GLY A 118 17.68 -10.69 -10.47
C GLY A 118 18.00 -9.60 -9.43
N TYR A 119 17.68 -8.33 -9.69
CA TYR A 119 17.79 -7.24 -8.70
C TYR A 119 16.49 -6.43 -8.59
N HIS A 120 16.32 -5.63 -7.53
CA HIS A 120 15.17 -4.76 -7.31
C HIS A 120 15.47 -3.35 -7.86
N PRO A 121 14.65 -2.80 -8.78
CA PRO A 121 15.00 -1.62 -9.57
C PRO A 121 14.81 -0.27 -8.87
N GLY A 122 15.27 -0.16 -7.63
CA GLY A 122 15.15 1.04 -6.80
C GLY A 122 14.26 0.80 -5.57
N ASP A 123 13.73 1.89 -5.01
CA ASP A 123 13.02 1.92 -3.74
C ASP A 123 11.58 2.45 -3.89
N LEU A 124 10.64 1.85 -3.15
CA LEU A 124 9.38 2.47 -2.79
C LEU A 124 9.58 3.25 -1.48
N VAL A 125 9.29 4.54 -1.52
CA VAL A 125 9.46 5.47 -0.39
C VAL A 125 8.12 6.10 -0.04
N SER A 126 7.80 6.27 1.24
CA SER A 126 6.61 6.99 1.67
C SER A 126 6.82 7.83 2.91
N SER A 127 5.90 8.75 3.17
CA SER A 127 5.75 9.38 4.50
C SER A 127 5.39 8.34 5.56
N ALA A 128 5.53 8.73 6.84
CA ALA A 128 5.16 7.89 7.97
C ALA A 128 3.65 7.60 8.05
N GLU A 129 2.83 8.45 7.43
CA GLU A 129 1.41 8.22 7.27
C GLU A 129 1.02 8.56 5.83
N VAL A 130 0.22 7.69 5.21
CA VAL A 130 -0.40 7.94 3.92
C VAL A 130 -1.88 7.68 4.06
N ARG A 131 -2.68 8.63 3.62
CA ARG A 131 -4.12 8.46 3.50
C ARG A 131 -4.52 8.41 2.04
N PHE A 132 -5.56 7.66 1.79
CA PHE A 132 -6.20 7.57 0.50
C PHE A 132 -7.70 7.75 0.66
N THR A 133 -8.30 8.48 -0.27
CA THR A 133 -9.74 8.51 -0.49
C THR A 133 -10.06 7.75 -1.76
N GLY A 134 -11.06 6.89 -1.72
CA GLY A 134 -11.34 5.96 -2.79
C GLY A 134 -12.80 5.84 -3.18
N LEU A 135 -13.05 5.33 -4.38
CA LEU A 135 -14.37 4.98 -4.87
C LEU A 135 -14.39 3.52 -5.31
N ARG A 136 -15.56 2.91 -5.23
CA ARG A 136 -15.81 1.55 -5.73
C ARG A 136 -16.71 1.60 -6.95
N TYR A 137 -16.30 0.89 -7.98
CA TYR A 137 -17.08 0.65 -9.18
C TYR A 137 -17.34 -0.85 -9.34
N GLY A 138 -18.52 -1.18 -9.88
CA GLY A 138 -18.88 -2.55 -10.22
C GLY A 138 -18.10 -3.04 -11.43
N GLU A 139 -18.56 -2.70 -12.62
CA GLU A 139 -17.93 -3.05 -13.88
C GLU A 139 -17.48 -1.78 -14.61
N VAL A 140 -16.25 -1.78 -15.12
CA VAL A 140 -15.69 -0.70 -15.92
C VAL A 140 -15.18 -1.27 -17.23
N ARG A 141 -15.63 -0.70 -18.35
CA ARG A 141 -15.14 -1.03 -19.68
C ARG A 141 -14.20 0.06 -20.16
N LEU A 142 -12.94 -0.29 -20.41
CA LEU A 142 -11.95 0.62 -20.96
C LEU A 142 -12.24 0.91 -22.46
N PRO A 143 -11.73 2.02 -23.02
CA PRO A 143 -11.85 2.31 -24.46
C PRO A 143 -11.28 1.22 -25.37
N SER A 144 -10.28 0.46 -24.88
CA SER A 144 -9.71 -0.72 -25.54
C SER A 144 -10.69 -1.90 -25.65
N GLY A 145 -11.84 -1.84 -24.98
CA GLY A 145 -12.81 -2.92 -24.85
C GLY A 145 -12.56 -3.86 -23.67
N ALA A 146 -11.44 -3.71 -22.95
CA ALA A 146 -11.14 -4.51 -21.77
C ALA A 146 -12.16 -4.28 -20.65
N LEU A 147 -12.57 -5.37 -20.01
CA LEU A 147 -13.52 -5.36 -18.91
C LEU A 147 -12.81 -5.56 -17.57
N LEU A 148 -13.03 -4.63 -16.65
CA LEU A 148 -12.48 -4.64 -15.30
C LEU A 148 -13.64 -4.79 -14.30
N SER A 149 -13.56 -5.75 -13.38
CA SER A 149 -14.58 -5.88 -12.33
C SER A 149 -14.18 -6.83 -11.19
N PRO A 150 -14.34 -6.44 -9.91
CA PRO A 150 -14.66 -5.09 -9.43
C PRO A 150 -13.49 -4.12 -9.63
N VAL A 151 -13.73 -2.82 -9.43
CA VAL A 151 -12.68 -1.78 -9.46
C VAL A 151 -12.77 -0.92 -8.21
N TYR A 152 -11.63 -0.71 -7.55
CA TYR A 152 -11.47 0.16 -6.40
C TYR A 152 -10.40 1.18 -6.73
N THR A 153 -10.73 2.46 -6.72
CA THR A 153 -9.76 3.56 -6.90
C THR A 153 -9.40 4.14 -5.55
N PHE A 154 -8.18 4.63 -5.41
CA PHE A 154 -7.65 5.26 -4.20
C PHE A 154 -6.72 6.40 -4.64
N SER A 155 -7.09 7.64 -4.35
CA SER A 155 -6.24 8.81 -4.57
C SER A 155 -5.55 9.19 -3.27
N VAL A 156 -4.26 9.48 -3.33
CA VAL A 156 -3.49 9.97 -2.17
C VAL A 156 -4.00 11.36 -1.80
N ASN A 157 -4.59 11.50 -0.61
CA ASN A 157 -5.10 12.78 -0.10
C ASN A 157 -4.18 13.40 0.96
N GLU A 158 -3.52 12.58 1.78
CA GLU A 158 -2.52 13.03 2.75
C GLU A 158 -1.28 12.14 2.72
N GLY A 159 -0.11 12.73 3.00
CA GLY A 159 1.17 12.06 2.87
C GLY A 159 1.64 11.96 1.42
N TRP A 160 2.61 11.09 1.16
CA TRP A 160 3.16 10.88 -0.16
C TRP A 160 3.71 9.46 -0.32
N VAL A 161 3.71 8.98 -1.56
CA VAL A 161 4.32 7.72 -1.99
C VAL A 161 5.13 8.00 -3.25
N ILE A 162 6.38 7.57 -3.28
CA ILE A 162 7.32 7.77 -4.37
C ILE A 162 7.90 6.40 -4.75
N ILE A 163 7.98 6.13 -6.04
CA ILE A 163 8.78 5.03 -6.59
C ILE A 163 10.06 5.69 -7.11
N ASP A 164 11.16 5.51 -6.39
CA ASP A 164 12.51 5.99 -6.69
C ASP A 164 13.20 4.92 -7.54
N VAL A 165 13.40 5.18 -8.84
CA VAL A 165 13.94 4.18 -9.77
C VAL A 165 15.44 4.38 -9.90
N ASP A 166 16.18 3.27 -9.91
CA ASP A 166 17.62 3.29 -10.15
C ASP A 166 17.98 4.01 -11.47
N THR A 167 18.88 4.98 -11.38
CA THR A 167 19.26 5.86 -12.51
C THR A 167 19.79 5.10 -13.74
N TRP A 168 20.39 3.92 -13.57
CA TRP A 168 20.89 3.17 -14.71
C TRP A 168 19.76 2.61 -15.59
N LEU A 169 18.57 2.39 -15.02
CA LEU A 169 17.39 2.05 -15.81
C LEU A 169 16.93 3.20 -16.66
N ASP A 170 16.99 4.43 -16.16
CA ASP A 170 16.73 5.64 -16.95
C ASP A 170 17.67 5.71 -18.17
N VAL A 171 18.92 5.22 -18.03
CA VAL A 171 19.88 5.18 -19.13
C VAL A 171 19.49 4.14 -20.18
N LEU A 172 18.99 2.98 -19.77
CA LEU A 172 18.65 1.87 -20.69
C LEU A 172 17.27 2.03 -21.34
N LEU A 173 16.29 2.48 -20.57
CA LEU A 173 14.89 2.58 -20.99
C LEU A 173 14.51 4.01 -21.39
N GLY A 174 15.43 4.97 -21.21
CA GLY A 174 15.19 6.37 -21.53
C GLY A 174 14.11 6.96 -20.62
N ASP A 175 13.27 7.83 -21.18
CA ASP A 175 12.21 8.52 -20.44
C ASP A 175 11.02 7.61 -20.05
N LEU A 176 11.08 6.30 -20.34
CA LEU A 176 10.01 5.34 -20.03
C LEU A 176 9.95 4.95 -18.55
N VAL A 177 11.06 5.06 -17.84
CA VAL A 177 11.17 4.77 -16.41
C VAL A 177 11.87 5.96 -15.77
N ASP A 178 11.20 6.62 -14.84
CA ASP A 178 11.64 7.80 -14.11
C ASP A 178 10.99 7.70 -12.71
N ASP A 179 11.48 8.48 -11.75
CA ASP A 179 10.87 8.50 -10.42
C ASP A 179 9.39 8.87 -10.51
N ILE A 180 8.54 8.16 -9.79
CA ILE A 180 7.10 8.32 -9.86
C ILE A 180 6.59 8.85 -8.53
N ALA A 181 6.06 10.07 -8.51
CA ALA A 181 5.21 10.51 -7.40
C ALA A 181 3.82 9.89 -7.58
N VAL A 182 3.51 8.85 -6.81
CA VAL A 182 2.26 8.10 -6.92
C VAL A 182 1.12 8.98 -6.42
N SER A 183 0.12 9.16 -7.27
CA SER A 183 -1.09 9.92 -6.95
C SER A 183 -2.29 9.01 -6.77
N GLU A 184 -2.32 7.86 -7.45
CA GLU A 184 -3.47 6.96 -7.44
C GLU A 184 -3.07 5.48 -7.47
N LEU A 185 -3.88 4.68 -6.79
CA LEU A 185 -3.87 3.22 -6.84
C LEU A 185 -5.23 2.76 -7.34
N VAL A 186 -5.26 1.79 -8.26
CA VAL A 186 -6.50 1.17 -8.72
C VAL A 186 -6.37 -0.33 -8.59
N VAL A 187 -7.13 -0.92 -7.67
CA VAL A 187 -7.22 -2.36 -7.48
C VAL A 187 -8.39 -2.89 -8.28
N PHE A 188 -8.15 -3.83 -9.19
CA PHE A 188 -9.19 -4.36 -10.06
C PHE A 188 -8.95 -5.82 -10.43
N ARG A 189 -10.01 -6.49 -10.91
CA ARG A 189 -9.87 -7.79 -11.57
C ARG A 189 -9.89 -7.63 -13.08
N TRP A 190 -8.93 -8.24 -13.76
CA TRP A 190 -8.89 -8.36 -15.22
C TRP A 190 -8.48 -9.78 -15.60
N ARG A 191 -9.21 -10.41 -16.53
CA ARG A 191 -9.01 -11.82 -16.91
C ARG A 191 -8.99 -12.77 -15.70
N ARG A 192 -9.88 -12.53 -14.73
CA ARG A 192 -10.01 -13.28 -13.46
C ARG A 192 -8.83 -13.15 -12.49
N GLU A 193 -7.85 -12.30 -12.77
CA GLU A 193 -6.70 -12.04 -11.90
C GLU A 193 -6.80 -10.67 -11.24
N TRP A 194 -6.41 -10.58 -9.96
CA TRP A 194 -6.32 -9.31 -9.25
C TRP A 194 -5.05 -8.56 -9.63
N ARG A 195 -5.21 -7.26 -9.84
CA ARG A 195 -4.14 -6.35 -10.26
C ARG A 195 -4.26 -5.03 -9.53
N CYS A 196 -3.11 -4.37 -9.38
CA CYS A 196 -3.03 -3.00 -8.90
C CYS A 196 -2.35 -2.14 -9.95
N LEU A 197 -3.06 -1.15 -10.49
CA LEU A 197 -2.47 -0.07 -11.26
C LEU A 197 -1.98 0.99 -10.29
N MET A 198 -0.72 1.38 -10.43
CA MET A 198 -0.17 2.58 -9.82
C MET A 198 -0.11 3.66 -10.88
N VAL A 199 -0.65 4.84 -10.59
CA VAL A 199 -0.61 6.02 -11.46
C VAL A 199 0.07 7.15 -10.71
N GLY A 200 0.96 7.86 -11.38
CA GLY A 200 1.65 9.00 -10.82
C GLY A 200 2.24 9.91 -11.88
N THR A 201 3.01 10.89 -11.42
CA THR A 201 3.71 11.84 -12.27
C THR A 201 5.21 11.68 -12.17
N GLY A 202 5.89 11.63 -13.32
CA GLY A 202 7.34 11.66 -13.42
C GLY A 202 7.94 13.03 -13.08
N ARG A 203 9.28 13.14 -13.09
CA ARG A 203 9.97 14.41 -12.79
C ARG A 203 9.66 15.52 -13.79
N LYS A 204 9.37 15.18 -15.05
CA LYS A 204 8.97 16.15 -16.10
C LYS A 204 7.45 16.39 -16.13
N GLY A 205 6.69 15.88 -15.16
CA GLY A 205 5.23 15.99 -15.10
C GLY A 205 4.48 15.06 -16.04
N GLN A 206 5.17 14.17 -16.75
CA GLN A 206 4.58 13.15 -17.60
C GLN A 206 3.81 12.11 -16.76
N LEU A 207 2.74 11.55 -17.34
CA LEU A 207 2.06 10.42 -16.70
C LEU A 207 2.96 9.20 -16.70
N ILE A 208 3.08 8.54 -15.57
CA ILE A 208 3.68 7.21 -15.50
C ILE A 208 2.67 6.29 -14.84
N SER A 209 2.54 5.08 -15.40
CA SER A 209 1.67 4.06 -14.84
C SER A 209 2.28 2.68 -14.97
N GLY A 210 2.03 1.83 -13.97
CA GLY A 210 2.50 0.45 -13.94
C GLY A 210 1.44 -0.46 -13.31
N VAL A 211 1.33 -1.69 -13.81
CA VAL A 211 0.35 -2.67 -13.31
C VAL A 211 1.07 -3.83 -12.63
N LEU A 212 0.88 -3.95 -11.32
CA LEU A 212 1.27 -5.11 -10.53
C LEU A 212 0.22 -6.22 -10.67
N ASN A 213 0.67 -7.43 -10.99
CA ASN A 213 -0.14 -8.64 -10.91
C ASN A 213 0.06 -9.29 -9.54
N PHE A 214 -0.98 -9.32 -8.72
CA PHE A 214 -0.92 -9.85 -7.36
C PHE A 214 -0.70 -11.36 -7.29
N ARG A 215 -1.07 -12.10 -8.34
CA ARG A 215 -0.88 -13.55 -8.40
C ARG A 215 0.59 -13.92 -8.61
N THR A 216 1.29 -13.18 -9.45
CA THR A 216 2.71 -13.44 -9.75
C THR A 216 3.66 -12.59 -8.92
N ASN A 217 3.15 -11.56 -8.24
CA ASN A 217 3.91 -10.48 -7.64
C ASN A 217 4.90 -9.84 -8.63
N GLY A 218 4.44 -9.61 -9.86
CA GLY A 218 5.25 -9.06 -10.94
C GLY A 218 4.58 -7.87 -11.59
N ILE A 219 5.39 -6.88 -12.00
CA ILE A 219 4.89 -5.75 -12.78
C ILE A 219 4.84 -6.13 -14.26
N ALA A 220 3.70 -5.89 -14.89
CA ALA A 220 3.54 -6.00 -16.32
C ALA A 220 4.11 -4.74 -16.99
N PHE A 221 5.33 -4.85 -17.53
CA PHE A 221 5.95 -3.81 -18.34
C PHE A 221 6.54 -4.41 -19.64
N PRO A 222 6.20 -3.86 -20.82
CA PRO A 222 5.21 -2.82 -21.05
C PRO A 222 3.78 -3.28 -20.68
N LEU A 223 2.86 -2.32 -20.52
CA LEU A 223 1.46 -2.65 -20.28
C LEU A 223 0.87 -3.46 -21.46
N PRO A 224 0.07 -4.51 -21.20
CA PRO A 224 -0.70 -5.17 -22.25
C PRO A 224 -1.53 -4.15 -23.03
N ARG A 225 -1.64 -4.33 -24.36
CA ARG A 225 -2.35 -3.38 -25.24
C ARG A 225 -3.80 -3.16 -24.82
N GLU A 226 -4.43 -4.18 -24.26
CA GLU A 226 -5.80 -4.11 -23.74
C GLU A 226 -5.93 -3.22 -22.51
N LEU A 227 -4.84 -2.96 -21.80
CA LEU A 227 -4.77 -2.02 -20.68
C LEU A 227 -4.08 -0.70 -21.08
N ALA A 228 -3.83 -0.48 -22.37
CA ALA A 228 -3.30 0.80 -22.84
C ALA A 228 -4.25 1.94 -22.48
N GLY A 229 -3.70 3.06 -22.01
CA GLY A 229 -4.46 4.22 -21.57
C GLY A 229 -5.19 4.06 -20.23
N ILE A 230 -5.03 2.93 -19.52
CA ILE A 230 -5.71 2.71 -18.23
C ILE A 230 -5.33 3.79 -17.19
N GLY A 231 -4.07 4.24 -17.18
CA GLY A 231 -3.63 5.32 -16.31
C GLY A 231 -4.30 6.66 -16.62
N GLU A 232 -4.56 6.94 -17.89
CA GLU A 232 -5.25 8.17 -18.32
C GLU A 232 -6.75 8.09 -17.99
N PHE A 233 -7.34 6.91 -18.16
CA PHE A 233 -8.74 6.64 -17.86
C PHE A 233 -9.05 6.86 -16.38
N PHE A 234 -8.19 6.38 -15.48
CA PHE A 234 -8.42 6.51 -14.04
C PHE A 234 -7.86 7.79 -13.44
N ARG A 235 -7.10 8.59 -14.19
CA ARG A 235 -6.54 9.84 -13.69
C ARG A 235 -7.65 10.76 -13.17
N GLY A 236 -7.61 11.04 -11.88
CA GLY A 236 -8.59 11.87 -11.16
C GLY A 236 -9.90 11.16 -10.85
N ALA A 237 -9.99 9.84 -11.05
CA ALA A 237 -11.26 9.11 -10.94
C ALA A 237 -11.81 9.10 -9.51
N ALA A 238 -10.95 9.06 -8.48
CA ALA A 238 -11.41 9.14 -7.09
C ALA A 238 -11.71 10.59 -6.62
N GLY A 239 -11.71 11.55 -7.54
CA GLY A 239 -11.85 12.99 -7.28
C GLY A 239 -10.49 13.69 -7.22
N ALA A 240 -10.49 15.00 -7.48
CA ALA A 240 -9.29 15.81 -7.28
C ALA A 240 -8.94 15.77 -5.79
N ALA A 241 -7.84 15.10 -5.43
CA ALA A 241 -7.30 15.21 -4.09
C ALA A 241 -7.13 16.71 -3.76
N PRO A 242 -7.57 17.21 -2.60
CA PRO A 242 -7.04 18.47 -2.10
C PRO A 242 -5.51 18.34 -2.16
N ARG A 243 -4.82 19.35 -2.69
CA ARG A 243 -3.35 19.30 -2.83
C ARG A 243 -2.76 19.08 -1.43
N GLY A 244 -2.52 17.82 -1.09
CA GLY A 244 -1.89 17.43 0.16
C GLY A 244 -0.49 18.03 0.24
N ALA A 245 0.17 17.84 1.39
CA ALA A 245 1.55 18.26 1.57
C ALA A 245 2.36 17.89 0.33
N ARG A 246 2.94 18.90 -0.33
CA ARG A 246 3.74 18.69 -1.53
C ARG A 246 4.78 17.63 -1.18
N PRO A 247 4.90 16.52 -1.94
CA PRO A 247 5.95 15.56 -1.68
C PRO A 247 7.27 16.33 -1.56
N PRO A 248 8.20 15.91 -0.68
CA PRO A 248 9.55 16.45 -0.73
C PRO A 248 9.98 16.39 -2.19
N SER A 249 10.56 17.49 -2.69
CA SER A 249 11.03 17.53 -4.08
C SER A 249 11.77 16.23 -4.34
N LEU A 250 11.35 15.48 -5.37
CA LEU A 250 12.04 14.25 -5.77
C LEU A 250 13.53 14.56 -5.71
N PRO A 251 14.32 13.75 -4.97
CA PRO A 251 15.73 14.05 -4.77
C PRO A 251 16.33 14.35 -6.15
N PRO A 252 17.16 15.41 -6.28
CA PRO A 252 17.80 15.67 -7.55
C PRO A 252 18.51 14.38 -7.95
N GLY A 253 18.06 13.78 -9.06
CA GLY A 253 18.71 12.58 -9.60
C GLY A 253 20.21 12.86 -9.70
N PRO A 254 21.08 11.87 -9.50
CA PRO A 254 22.53 12.08 -9.50
C PRO A 254 22.88 12.93 -10.71
N ALA A 255 23.47 14.11 -10.44
CA ALA A 255 23.78 15.09 -11.47
C ALA A 255 24.45 14.33 -12.60
N ARG A 256 23.80 14.26 -13.78
CA ARG A 256 24.21 13.41 -14.90
C ARG A 256 25.72 13.55 -15.06
N GLY A 257 26.46 12.62 -14.45
CA GLY A 257 27.89 12.60 -14.56
C GLY A 257 28.08 12.43 -16.06
N ARG A 258 28.75 13.39 -16.70
CA ARG A 258 29.28 13.13 -18.04
C ARG A 258 29.98 11.79 -17.90
N LEU A 259 29.40 10.73 -18.46
CA LEU A 259 30.09 9.47 -18.65
C LEU A 259 31.44 9.89 -19.19
N ALA A 260 32.48 9.69 -18.38
CA ALA A 260 33.83 10.06 -18.75
C ALA A 260 34.01 9.44 -20.13
N ARG A 261 34.20 10.28 -21.15
CA ARG A 261 34.45 9.81 -22.50
C ARG A 261 35.62 8.85 -22.34
N CYS A 262 35.38 7.55 -22.53
CA CYS A 262 36.45 6.58 -22.63
C CYS A 262 37.26 7.02 -23.86
N THR A 263 38.28 7.85 -23.64
CA THR A 263 39.29 8.13 -24.63
C THR A 263 40.00 6.81 -24.83
N SER A 264 39.77 6.19 -25.98
CA SER A 264 40.48 4.99 -26.41
C SER A 264 41.98 5.19 -26.16
N PRO A 265 42.69 4.22 -25.55
CA PRO A 265 44.13 4.29 -25.46
C PRO A 265 44.68 4.33 -26.89
N SER A 266 45.41 5.40 -27.22
CA SER A 266 46.18 5.49 -28.44
C SER A 266 47.24 4.39 -28.42
N THR A 267 47.12 3.43 -29.33
CA THR A 267 48.16 2.43 -29.60
C THR A 267 49.47 3.15 -29.93
N PRO A 268 50.60 2.88 -29.24
CA PRO A 268 51.89 3.38 -29.67
C PRO A 268 52.29 2.68 -30.97
N ALA A 269 52.59 3.46 -32.00
CA ALA A 269 53.20 2.95 -33.22
C ALA A 269 54.58 2.38 -32.90
N SER A 270 54.83 1.15 -33.37
CA SER A 270 56.16 0.57 -33.51
C SER A 270 56.54 0.60 -34.99
#